data_AF-A0A7C3X3H1-F1
#
_entry.id   AF-A0A7C3X3H1-F1
#
_cell.length_a   1.000
_cell.length_b   1.000
_cell.length_c   1.000
_cell.angle_alpha   90.00
_cell.angle_beta   90.00
_cell.angle_gamma   90.00
#
_symmetry.space_group_name_H-M   'P 1'
#
loop_
_entity.id
_entity.type
_entity.pdbx_description
1 polymer ?
#
loop_
_entity_poly.entity_id
_entity_poly.type
_entity_poly.pdbx_seq_one_letter_code
_entity_poly.pdbx_strand_id
1 'polypeptide(L)'
;MVRILGIAGSPRQNGNTSLLLDEALRGARDAGATINKIIVCNRDIYPCQGCGDCRRDGICLLDDAMEKIYNLTLSSHGIILAAPIYFNALNAQGKALIDRHQCIWARKTIL
;
A
#
# COMPACT_ATOMS: atom_id res chain seq x y z
N MET A 1 -18.75 4.72 -8.20
CA MET A 1 -17.96 5.87 -7.68
C MET A 1 -16.50 5.45 -7.58
N VAL A 2 -15.58 6.23 -8.13
CA VAL A 2 -14.13 5.92 -8.12
C VAL A 2 -13.60 6.00 -6.69
N ARG A 3 -12.76 5.04 -6.29
CA ARG A 3 -12.17 4.94 -4.95
C ARG A 3 -10.66 4.96 -5.06
N ILE A 4 -10.00 5.92 -4.42
CA ILE A 4 -8.55 6.06 -4.42
C ILE A 4 -7.99 5.77 -3.03
N LEU A 5 -6.98 4.91 -2.96
CA LEU A 5 -6.21 4.62 -1.75
C LEU A 5 -4.90 5.40 -1.77
N GLY A 6 -4.74 6.34 -0.84
CA GLY A 6 -3.48 6.99 -0.54
C GLY A 6 -2.69 6.24 0.52
N ILE A 7 -1.43 5.93 0.24
CA ILE A 7 -0.53 5.22 1.14
C ILE A 7 0.65 6.12 1.49
N ALA A 8 0.70 6.57 2.75
CA ALA A 8 1.78 7.39 3.29
C ALA A 8 2.89 6.49 3.87
N GLY A 9 3.99 6.36 3.13
CA GLY A 9 5.20 5.63 3.52
C GLY A 9 6.22 6.47 4.28
N SER A 10 6.03 7.79 4.38
CA SER A 10 6.91 8.69 5.12
C SER A 10 6.69 8.59 6.63
N PRO A 11 7.74 8.46 7.46
CA PRO A 11 7.63 8.59 8.91
C PRO A 11 7.27 10.02 9.35
N ARG A 12 7.55 11.02 8.52
CA ARG A 12 7.26 12.43 8.80
C ARG A 12 5.86 12.77 8.27
N GLN A 13 4.87 12.81 9.16
CA GLN A 13 3.47 13.07 8.78
C GLN A 13 3.23 14.47 8.22
N ASN A 14 4.00 15.46 8.66
CA ASN A 14 3.94 16.84 8.17
C ASN A 14 5.13 17.18 7.24
N GLY A 15 5.79 16.17 6.68
CA GLY A 15 6.92 16.35 5.76
C GLY A 15 6.48 16.43 4.30
N ASN A 16 7.41 16.82 3.42
CA ASN A 16 7.17 17.04 1.99
C ASN A 16 6.42 15.89 1.31
N THR A 17 6.83 14.64 1.54
CA THR A 17 6.17 13.47 0.94
C THR A 17 4.70 13.34 1.32
N SER A 18 4.37 13.59 2.59
CA SER A 18 2.98 13.51 3.08
C SER A 18 2.14 14.67 2.55
N LEU A 19 2.72 15.88 2.48
CA LEU A 19 2.07 17.03 1.86
C LEU A 19 1.75 16.77 0.39
N LEU A 20 2.72 16.26 -0.38
CA LEU A 20 2.50 15.93 -1.80
C LEU A 20 1.43 14.85 -2.00
N LEU A 21 1.36 13.86 -1.11
CA LEU A 21 0.28 12.87 -1.13
C LEU A 21 -1.08 13.53 -0.90
N ASP A 22 -1.18 14.41 0.09
CA ASP A 22 -2.44 15.09 0.42
C ASP A 22 -2.93 15.98 -0.71
N GLU A 23 -2.01 16.66 -1.40
CA GLU A 23 -2.32 17.45 -2.59
C GLU A 23 -2.84 16.57 -3.76
N ALA A 24 -2.20 15.43 -4.02
CA ALA A 24 -2.67 14.49 -5.04
C ALA A 24 -4.05 13.90 -4.70
N LEU A 25 -4.27 13.56 -3.43
CA LEU A 25 -5.55 13.06 -2.94
C LEU A 25 -6.65 14.13 -2.96
N ARG A 26 -6.29 15.40 -2.75
CA ARG A 26 -7.22 16.54 -2.92
C ARG A 26 -7.68 16.62 -4.37
N GLY A 27 -6.77 16.60 -5.33
CA GLY A 27 -7.14 16.61 -6.75
C GLY A 27 -8.06 15.45 -7.14
N ALA A 28 -7.80 14.24 -6.64
CA ALA A 28 -8.69 13.09 -6.86
C ALA A 28 -10.09 13.28 -6.23
N ARG A 29 -10.15 13.87 -5.03
CA ARG A 29 -11.42 14.20 -4.37
C ARG A 29 -12.21 15.26 -5.12
N ASP A 30 -11.54 16.31 -5.60
CA ASP A 30 -12.15 17.39 -6.38
C ASP A 30 -12.72 16.89 -7.72
N ALA A 31 -12.11 15.83 -8.28
CA ALA A 31 -12.63 15.10 -9.44
C ALA A 31 -13.77 14.11 -9.10
N GLY A 32 -14.26 14.06 -7.86
CA GLY A 32 -15.41 13.24 -7.43
C GLY A 32 -15.05 11.84 -6.92
N ALA A 33 -13.78 11.52 -6.66
CA ALA A 33 -13.40 10.25 -6.06
C ALA A 33 -13.55 10.25 -4.53
N THR A 34 -13.89 9.09 -3.96
CA THR A 34 -13.78 8.88 -2.50
C THR A 34 -12.37 8.46 -2.14
N ILE A 35 -11.85 9.03 -1.05
CA ILE A 35 -10.47 8.84 -0.64
C ILE A 35 -10.38 8.02 0.65
N ASN A 36 -9.56 6.98 0.63
CA ASN A 36 -9.05 6.33 1.84
C ASN A 36 -7.56 6.64 1.96
N LYS A 37 -7.10 7.19 3.09
CA LYS A 37 -5.67 7.43 3.35
C LYS A 37 -5.21 6.55 4.50
N ILE A 38 -4.11 5.84 4.32
CA ILE A 38 -3.45 5.06 5.38
C ILE A 38 -1.99 5.49 5.55
N ILE A 39 -1.52 5.40 6.78
CA ILE A 39 -0.11 5.60 7.14
C ILE A 39 0.48 4.22 7.40
N VAL A 40 1.59 3.88 6.73
CA VAL A 40 2.20 2.54 6.81
C VAL A 40 3.55 2.53 7.51
N CYS A 41 4.19 3.69 7.68
CA CYS A 41 5.50 3.78 8.34
C CYS A 41 5.51 3.35 9.82
N ASN A 42 4.36 3.39 10.50
CA ASN A 42 4.20 3.06 11.91
C ASN A 42 3.34 1.79 12.13
N ARG A 43 3.11 1.00 11.08
CA ARG A 43 2.34 -0.24 11.17
C ARG A 43 3.28 -1.44 11.28
N ASP A 44 2.83 -2.45 12.02
CA ASP A 44 3.50 -3.74 12.05
C ASP A 44 3.26 -4.46 10.73
N ILE A 45 4.25 -4.39 9.83
CA ILE A 45 4.25 -5.04 8.51
C ILE A 45 5.56 -5.80 8.40
N TYR A 46 5.46 -7.14 8.42
CA TYR A 46 6.63 -7.98 8.17
C TYR A 46 6.98 -7.97 6.68
N PRO A 47 8.27 -7.99 6.32
CA PRO A 47 8.66 -8.16 4.93
C PRO A 47 8.18 -9.50 4.38
N CYS A 48 8.02 -9.59 3.06
CA CYS A 48 7.72 -10.87 2.41
C CYS A 48 8.85 -11.86 2.68
N GLN A 49 8.52 -13.05 3.18
CA GLN A 49 9.49 -14.12 3.46
C GLN A 49 9.80 -14.99 2.24
N GLY A 50 9.13 -14.78 1.10
CA GLY A 50 9.33 -15.57 -0.11
C GLY A 50 8.94 -17.05 0.04
N CYS A 51 8.13 -17.42 1.03
CA CYS A 51 7.77 -18.82 1.33
C CYS A 51 6.94 -19.50 0.23
N GLY A 52 6.29 -18.73 -0.65
CA GLY A 52 5.52 -19.25 -1.78
C GLY A 52 4.13 -19.80 -1.44
N ASP A 53 3.72 -19.84 -0.17
CA ASP A 53 2.45 -20.46 0.25
C ASP A 53 1.22 -19.79 -0.39
N CYS A 54 1.28 -18.48 -0.62
CA CYS A 54 0.24 -17.73 -1.33
C CYS A 54 -0.05 -18.20 -2.76
N ARG A 55 0.77 -19.09 -3.33
CA ARG A 55 0.48 -19.75 -4.62
C ARG A 55 -0.67 -20.75 -4.54
N ARG A 56 -1.08 -21.15 -3.34
CA ARG A 56 -2.17 -22.10 -3.11
C ARG A 56 -3.54 -21.46 -3.33
N ASP A 57 -3.78 -20.31 -2.71
CA ASP A 57 -5.10 -19.67 -2.62
C ASP A 57 -5.06 -18.13 -2.75
N GLY A 58 -3.87 -17.55 -2.98
CA GLY A 58 -3.70 -16.10 -3.06
C GLY A 58 -3.81 -15.39 -1.71
N ILE A 59 -3.61 -16.09 -0.60
CA ILE A 59 -3.64 -15.56 0.77
C ILE A 59 -2.22 -15.57 1.36
N CYS A 60 -1.87 -14.54 2.12
CA CYS A 60 -0.60 -14.49 2.84
C CYS A 60 -0.81 -15.07 4.25
N LEU A 61 0.04 -16.01 4.68
CA LEU A 61 -0.03 -16.64 6.00
C LEU A 61 0.39 -15.74 7.17
N LEU A 62 1.07 -14.62 6.89
CA LEU A 62 1.58 -13.72 7.91
C LEU A 62 0.43 -12.86 8.47
N ASP A 63 0.20 -12.98 9.77
CA ASP A 63 -0.77 -12.20 10.54
C ASP A 63 -0.16 -10.87 10.98
N ASP A 64 -0.47 -9.81 10.25
CA ASP A 64 -0.01 -8.45 10.53
C ASP A 64 -0.93 -7.40 9.90
N ALA A 65 -0.51 -6.14 9.91
CA ALA A 65 -1.35 -5.05 9.41
C ALA A 65 -1.70 -5.15 7.91
N MET A 66 -1.06 -6.04 7.14
CA MET A 66 -1.32 -6.19 5.71
C MET A 66 -2.72 -6.73 5.40
N GLU A 67 -3.35 -7.52 6.28
CA GLU A 67 -4.68 -8.07 6.01
C GLU A 67 -5.70 -6.96 5.69
N LYS A 68 -5.72 -5.91 6.52
CA LYS A 68 -6.56 -4.73 6.30
C LYS A 68 -6.15 -3.95 5.05
N ILE A 69 -4.85 -3.90 4.74
CA ILE A 69 -4.32 -3.21 3.56
C ILE A 69 -4.72 -3.94 2.28
N TYR A 70 -4.74 -5.27 2.26
CA TYR A 70 -5.20 -6.06 1.11
C TYR A 70 -6.68 -5.75 0.81
N ASN A 71 -7.54 -5.68 1.83
CA ASN A 71 -8.95 -5.34 1.65
C ASN A 71 -9.15 -3.93 1.08
N LEU A 72 -8.37 -2.95 1.57
CA LEU A 72 -8.39 -1.60 1.01
C LEU A 72 -7.86 -1.55 -0.43
N THR A 73 -6.82 -2.32 -0.72
CA THR A 73 -6.22 -2.42 -2.06
C THR A 73 -7.22 -3.00 -3.05
N LEU A 74 -7.84 -4.15 -2.73
CA LEU A 74 -8.79 -4.85 -3.60
C LEU A 74 -10.11 -4.07 -3.81
N SER A 75 -10.50 -3.24 -2.85
CA SER A 75 -11.67 -2.39 -2.99
C SER A 75 -11.38 -1.09 -3.74
N SER A 76 -10.12 -0.71 -3.95
CA SER A 76 -9.76 0.55 -4.59
C SER A 76 -9.66 0.42 -6.11
N HIS A 77 -9.99 1.51 -6.81
CA HIS A 77 -9.85 1.61 -8.27
C HIS A 77 -8.49 2.18 -8.66
N GLY A 78 -7.84 2.91 -7.76
CA GLY A 78 -6.50 3.46 -7.93
C GLY A 78 -5.77 3.59 -6.60
N ILE A 79 -4.45 3.55 -6.66
CA ILE A 79 -3.56 3.61 -5.50
C ILE A 79 -2.49 4.66 -5.75
N ILE A 80 -2.23 5.51 -4.76
CA ILE A 80 -1.13 6.47 -4.76
C ILE A 80 -0.24 6.13 -3.56
N LEU A 81 0.96 5.61 -3.83
CA LEU A 81 1.99 5.40 -2.81
C LEU A 81 2.96 6.57 -2.81
N ALA A 82 3.07 7.28 -1.69
CA ALA A 82 4.04 8.34 -1.49
C ALA A 82 5.02 7.95 -0.39
N ALA A 83 6.30 7.95 -0.73
CA ALA A 83 7.38 7.51 0.15
C ALA A 83 8.67 8.30 -0.14
N PRO A 84 9.50 8.56 0.89
CA PRO A 84 10.78 9.20 0.70
C PRO A 84 11.78 8.24 0.03
N ILE A 85 12.76 8.81 -0.68
CA ILE A 85 13.90 8.06 -1.20
C ILE A 85 14.95 7.94 -0.10
N TYR A 86 15.26 6.72 0.32
CA TYR A 86 16.35 6.40 1.26
C TYR A 86 17.36 5.52 0.53
N PHE A 87 18.64 5.90 0.56
CA PHE A 87 19.72 5.20 -0.14
C PHE A 87 19.41 4.95 -1.63
N ASN A 88 18.95 5.99 -2.35
CA ASN A 88 18.60 5.95 -3.77
C ASN A 88 17.48 4.97 -4.16
N ALA A 89 16.68 4.50 -3.20
CA ALA A 89 15.53 3.64 -3.45
C ALA A 89 14.31 4.03 -2.61
N LEU A 90 13.19 3.36 -2.88
CA LEU A 90 12.00 3.41 -2.02
C LEU A 90 12.38 3.01 -0.59
N ASN A 91 11.86 3.71 0.41
CA ASN A 91 12.12 3.33 1.80
C ASN A 91 11.64 1.90 2.13
N ALA A 92 12.28 1.28 3.13
CA ALA A 92 12.07 -0.12 3.47
C ALA A 92 10.59 -0.46 3.77
N GLN A 93 9.86 0.41 4.46
CA GLN A 93 8.45 0.20 4.79
C GLN A 93 7.56 0.21 3.54
N GLY A 94 7.81 1.13 2.61
CA GLY A 94 7.13 1.15 1.31
C GLY A 94 7.45 -0.11 0.50
N LYS A 95 8.71 -0.56 0.52
CA LYS A 95 9.13 -1.76 -0.20
C LYS A 95 8.55 -3.04 0.41
N ALA A 96 8.50 -3.16 1.74
CA ALA A 96 7.86 -4.28 2.42
C ALA A 96 6.38 -4.40 2.03
N LEU A 97 5.67 -3.27 1.96
CA LEU A 97 4.30 -3.24 1.45
C LEU A 97 4.21 -3.76 0.02
N ILE A 98 5.06 -3.28 -0.90
CA ILE A 98 5.07 -3.74 -2.30
C ILE A 98 5.34 -5.24 -2.38
N ASP A 99 6.36 -5.74 -1.69
CA ASP A 99 6.75 -7.16 -1.74
C ASP A 99 5.66 -8.08 -1.19
N ARG A 100 4.92 -7.60 -0.19
CA ARG A 100 3.79 -8.33 0.39
C ARG A 100 2.57 -8.41 -0.53
N HIS A 101 2.50 -7.61 -1.60
CA HIS A 101 1.45 -7.77 -2.64
C HIS A 101 1.67 -8.99 -3.55
N GLN A 102 2.75 -9.77 -3.34
CA GLN A 102 2.96 -11.04 -4.02
C GLN A 102 1.75 -11.98 -3.94
N CYS A 103 1.03 -12.02 -2.82
CA CYS A 103 -0.17 -12.87 -2.68
C CYS A 103 -1.31 -12.43 -3.60
N ILE A 104 -1.52 -11.13 -3.77
CA ILE A 104 -2.52 -10.58 -4.71
C ILE A 104 -2.06 -10.83 -6.14
N TRP A 105 -0.76 -10.66 -6.44
CA TRP A 105 -0.22 -10.94 -7.77
C TRP A 105 -0.39 -12.43 -8.15
N ALA A 106 -0.14 -13.34 -7.21
CA ALA A 106 -0.29 -14.78 -7.42
C ALA A 106 -1.72 -15.19 -7.80
N ARG A 107 -2.74 -14.42 -7.38
CA ARG A 107 -4.13 -14.68 -7.77
C ARG A 107 -4.34 -14.71 -9.28
N LYS A 108 -3.55 -13.97 -10.07
CA LYS A 108 -3.63 -13.97 -11.55
C LYS A 108 -3.42 -15.35 -12.18
N THR A 109 -2.77 -16.25 -11.47
CA THR A 109 -2.47 -17.61 -11.96
C THR A 109 -3.32 -18.69 -11.27
N ILE A 110 -4.15 -18.31 -10.30
CA ILE A 110 -4.93 -19.22 -9.44
C ILE A 110 -6.43 -19.02 -9.66
N LEU A 111 -6.86 -17.78 -9.96
CA LEU A 111 -8.23 -17.36 -10.23
C LEU A 111 -8.35 -16.84 -11.67
#